data_AF-A0A2I4CP87-F1
#
_entry.id   AF-A0A2I4CP87-F1
#
_cell.length_a   1.000
_cell.length_b   1.000
_cell.length_c   1.000
_cell.angle_alpha   90.00
_cell.angle_beta   90.00
_cell.angle_gamma   90.00
#
_symmetry.space_group_name_H-M   'P 1'
#
loop_
_entity.id
_entity.type
_entity.pdbx_description
1 polymer ?
#
loop_
_entity_poly.entity_id
_entity_poly.type
_entity_poly.pdbx_seq_one_letter_code
_entity_poly.pdbx_strand_id
1 'polypeptide(L)'
;MDNFQTVLKFIMNQKSTIGYSFMALMTIGGERVFTLVAFQCPCNREQNFAYGMTFLLGPAVVLFVFGLFFSTRLWRLYTGCCLNPMKLCPRGNCCGCSRVLISILTGACVAPVMWLSVALLNGTFYECGISGLDNNLVVDLFCKNKTLKCREELARVPCDRSKLSPDERMDLLLMFRAQSQILGWSIIIVAAAVGLLGTCYKNCRSKVSYLQLTFWKRYMEKEKECFDAFAEEYATKLAKRNLESFFENKEPVPMPFPNHRAWEEISAYYSFSRSEQCYSILQRYVERPDRNYLLEKTPVLDPERGTEIN
;
A
#
# COMPACT_ATOMS: atom_id res chain seq x y z
N MET A 1 3.97 -35.86 -9.96
CA MET A 1 3.06 -34.87 -9.35
C MET A 1 3.57 -34.35 -8.01
N ASP A 2 4.24 -35.19 -7.21
CA ASP A 2 4.72 -34.82 -5.86
C ASP A 2 5.82 -33.76 -5.84
N ASN A 3 6.74 -33.79 -6.82
CA ASN A 3 7.78 -32.78 -6.96
C ASN A 3 7.19 -31.39 -7.28
N PHE A 4 6.14 -31.34 -8.10
CA PHE A 4 5.43 -30.11 -8.43
C PHE A 4 4.65 -29.57 -7.22
N GLN A 5 3.98 -30.45 -6.46
CA GLN A 5 3.34 -30.07 -5.20
C GLN A 5 4.36 -29.58 -4.15
N THR A 6 5.57 -30.13 -4.13
CA THR A 6 6.63 -29.73 -3.21
C THR A 6 7.16 -28.34 -3.56
N VAL A 7 7.38 -28.08 -4.85
CA VAL A 7 7.75 -26.75 -5.35
C VAL A 7 6.63 -25.72 -5.09
N LEU A 8 5.37 -26.07 -5.34
CA LEU A 8 4.22 -25.22 -5.01
C LEU A 8 4.14 -24.91 -3.52
N LYS A 9 4.31 -25.91 -2.64
CA LYS A 9 4.36 -25.71 -1.18
C LYS A 9 5.50 -24.77 -0.78
N PHE A 10 6.67 -24.91 -1.40
CA PHE A 10 7.81 -24.01 -1.16
C PHE A 10 7.50 -22.56 -1.58
N ILE A 11 6.94 -22.37 -2.78
CA ILE A 11 6.54 -21.05 -3.30
C ILE A 11 5.48 -20.42 -2.41
N MET A 12 4.46 -21.19 -2.00
CA MET A 12 3.39 -20.71 -1.11
C MET A 12 3.93 -20.33 0.27
N ASN A 13 4.90 -21.08 0.81
CA ASN A 13 5.51 -20.80 2.11
C ASN A 13 6.41 -19.54 2.09
N GLN A 14 6.96 -19.19 0.93
CA GLN A 14 7.84 -18.03 0.72
C GLN A 14 7.18 -16.89 -0.08
N LYS A 15 5.85 -16.88 -0.18
CA LYS A 15 5.08 -15.94 -1.03
C LYS A 15 5.46 -14.48 -0.83
N SER A 16 5.68 -14.05 0.42
CA SER A 16 6.09 -12.67 0.74
C SER A 16 7.49 -12.35 0.25
N THR A 17 8.46 -13.25 0.46
CA THR A 17 9.85 -13.07 0.02
C THR A 17 9.93 -13.03 -1.51
N ILE A 18 9.25 -13.96 -2.19
CA ILE A 18 9.18 -14.01 -3.65
C ILE A 18 8.52 -12.74 -4.20
N GLY A 19 7.44 -12.27 -3.56
CA GLY A 19 6.76 -11.03 -3.93
C GLY A 19 7.67 -9.81 -3.87
N TYR A 20 8.44 -9.64 -2.79
CA TYR A 20 9.38 -8.52 -2.66
C TYR A 20 10.55 -8.62 -3.65
N SER A 21 11.11 -9.81 -3.87
CA SER A 21 12.17 -10.02 -4.86
C SER A 21 11.70 -9.71 -6.28
N PHE A 22 10.49 -10.15 -6.65
CA PHE A 22 9.89 -9.82 -7.95
C PHE A 22 9.65 -8.31 -8.10
N MET A 23 9.14 -7.66 -7.04
CA MET A 23 8.92 -6.22 -7.02
C MET A 23 10.23 -5.44 -7.21
N ALA A 24 11.32 -5.89 -6.56
CA ALA A 24 12.64 -5.29 -6.73
C ALA A 24 13.15 -5.42 -8.18
N LEU A 25 13.04 -6.61 -8.79
CA LEU A 25 13.43 -6.82 -10.18
C LEU A 25 12.63 -5.93 -11.15
N MET A 26 11.32 -5.85 -10.96
CA MET A 26 10.46 -4.97 -11.76
C MET A 26 10.81 -3.49 -11.58
N THR A 27 11.20 -3.08 -10.38
CA THR A 27 11.63 -1.71 -10.09
C THR A 27 12.93 -1.37 -10.82
N ILE A 28 13.90 -2.29 -10.80
CA ILE A 28 15.17 -2.14 -11.52
C ILE A 28 14.92 -2.07 -13.04
N GLY A 29 14.10 -2.97 -13.58
CA GLY A 29 13.74 -2.96 -15.00
C GLY A 29 13.02 -1.68 -15.41
N GLY A 30 12.03 -1.26 -14.61
CA GLY A 30 11.26 -0.03 -14.85
C GLY A 30 12.13 1.23 -14.84
N GLU A 31 13.02 1.37 -13.85
CA GLU A 31 13.95 2.50 -13.77
C GLU A 31 14.85 2.57 -15.00
N ARG A 32 15.40 1.42 -15.42
CA ARG A 32 16.25 1.37 -16.62
C ARG A 32 15.51 1.78 -17.89
N VAL A 33 14.25 1.37 -18.04
CA VAL A 33 13.43 1.79 -19.19
C VAL A 33 13.19 3.30 -19.18
N PHE A 34 12.80 3.88 -18.04
CA PHE A 34 12.57 5.33 -17.96
C PHE A 34 13.85 6.13 -18.23
N THR A 35 14.98 5.71 -17.67
CA THR A 35 16.26 6.39 -17.87
C THR A 35 16.75 6.28 -19.31
N LEU A 36 16.61 5.13 -19.97
CA LEU A 36 17.15 4.92 -21.31
C LEU A 36 16.23 5.46 -22.42
N VAL A 37 14.91 5.45 -22.21
CA VAL A 37 13.94 5.72 -23.28
C VAL A 37 13.35 7.12 -23.21
N ALA A 38 13.13 7.65 -22.00
CA ALA A 38 12.36 8.89 -21.81
C ALA A 38 13.18 10.05 -21.24
N PHE A 39 14.23 9.78 -20.46
CA PHE A 39 14.91 10.82 -19.71
C PHE A 39 16.03 11.49 -20.50
N GLN A 40 15.85 12.77 -20.83
CA GLN A 40 16.89 13.64 -21.35
C GLN A 40 16.85 14.98 -20.59
N CYS A 41 17.96 15.36 -19.94
CA CYS A 41 18.01 16.58 -19.14
C CYS A 41 18.01 17.83 -20.06
N PRO A 42 17.11 18.82 -19.84
CA PRO A 42 16.87 19.92 -20.78
C PRO A 42 17.98 21.00 -20.84
N CYS A 43 19.07 20.87 -20.08
CA CYS A 43 20.18 21.83 -20.01
C CYS A 43 19.77 23.27 -19.61
N ASN A 44 18.63 23.44 -18.95
CA ASN A 44 18.08 24.75 -18.62
C ASN A 44 17.99 24.90 -17.10
N ARG A 45 18.63 25.94 -16.55
CA ARG A 45 18.75 26.16 -15.09
C ARG A 45 17.40 26.10 -14.39
N GLU A 46 16.38 26.76 -14.94
CA GLU A 46 15.05 26.86 -14.31
C GLU A 46 14.26 25.55 -14.37
N GLN A 47 14.48 24.73 -15.41
CA GLN A 47 13.68 23.52 -15.65
C GLN A 47 14.36 22.25 -15.13
N ASN A 48 15.68 22.22 -15.04
CA ASN A 48 16.47 21.04 -14.63
C ASN A 48 16.02 20.48 -13.28
N PHE A 49 15.82 21.37 -12.28
CA PHE A 49 15.36 20.95 -10.95
C PHE A 49 13.98 20.32 -11.00
N ALA A 50 13.00 21.00 -11.59
CA ALA A 50 11.63 20.51 -11.69
C ALA A 50 11.55 19.20 -12.50
N TYR A 51 12.28 19.11 -13.61
CA TYR A 51 12.32 17.94 -14.47
C TYR A 51 12.94 16.73 -13.76
N GLY A 52 14.14 16.88 -13.17
CA GLY A 52 14.80 15.82 -12.42
C GLY A 52 13.97 15.32 -11.24
N MET A 53 13.38 16.24 -10.47
CA MET A 53 12.54 15.90 -9.32
C MET A 53 11.22 15.23 -9.73
N THR A 54 10.66 15.58 -10.89
CA THR A 54 9.44 14.93 -11.40
C THR A 54 9.70 13.46 -11.76
N PHE A 55 10.81 13.14 -12.42
CA PHE A 55 11.16 11.75 -12.73
C PHE A 55 11.60 10.97 -11.49
N LEU A 56 12.18 11.64 -10.49
CA LEU A 56 12.55 11.02 -9.22
C LEU A 56 11.32 10.70 -8.35
N LEU A 57 10.45 11.69 -8.10
CA LEU A 57 9.34 11.58 -7.15
C LEU A 57 8.01 11.16 -7.80
N GLY A 58 7.79 11.47 -9.07
CA GLY A 58 6.53 11.19 -9.77
C GLY A 58 6.15 9.70 -9.73
N PRO A 59 7.03 8.78 -10.20
CA PRO A 59 6.77 7.35 -10.11
C PRO A 59 6.61 6.86 -8.66
N ALA A 60 7.35 7.44 -7.69
CA ALA A 60 7.19 7.11 -6.29
C ALA A 60 5.78 7.45 -5.76
N VAL A 61 5.24 8.62 -6.13
CA VAL A 61 3.86 9.02 -5.77
C VAL A 61 2.83 8.10 -6.42
N VAL A 62 3.00 7.76 -7.70
CA VAL A 62 2.09 6.84 -8.40
C VAL A 62 2.11 5.45 -7.75
N LEU A 63 3.28 4.91 -7.44
CA LEU A 63 3.44 3.64 -6.73
C LEU A 63 2.83 3.67 -5.34
N PHE A 64 2.95 4.79 -4.62
CA PHE A 64 2.32 4.97 -3.31
C PHE A 64 0.80 4.91 -3.41
N VAL A 65 0.21 5.61 -4.39
CA VAL A 65 -1.22 5.60 -4.66
C VAL A 65 -1.70 4.18 -4.99
N PHE A 66 -1.00 3.45 -5.86
CA PHE A 66 -1.33 2.04 -6.13
C PHE A 66 -1.21 1.17 -4.89
N GLY A 67 -0.20 1.38 -4.05
CA GLY A 67 -0.05 0.70 -2.76
C GLY A 67 -1.25 0.90 -1.83
N LEU A 68 -1.86 2.09 -1.85
CA LEU A 68 -3.11 2.38 -1.13
C LEU A 68 -4.30 1.66 -1.78
N PHE A 69 -4.45 1.72 -3.11
CA PHE A 69 -5.54 1.07 -3.84
C PHE A 69 -5.58 -0.45 -3.64
N PHE A 70 -4.43 -1.13 -3.59
CA PHE A 70 -4.39 -2.58 -3.37
C PHE A 70 -4.47 -3.01 -1.89
N SER A 71 -4.56 -2.04 -0.96
CA SER A 71 -4.63 -2.34 0.47
C SER A 71 -6.05 -2.72 0.90
N THR A 72 -6.30 -4.02 1.07
CA THR A 72 -7.57 -4.54 1.64
C THR A 72 -7.86 -3.99 3.04
N ARG A 73 -6.81 -3.66 3.81
CA ARG A 73 -6.96 -3.04 5.14
C ARG A 73 -7.50 -1.62 5.06
N LEU A 74 -7.13 -0.86 4.02
CA LEU A 74 -7.66 0.48 3.77
C LEU A 74 -9.14 0.42 3.43
N TRP A 75 -9.54 -0.46 2.52
CA TRP A 75 -10.94 -0.65 2.15
C TRP A 75 -11.80 -1.10 3.32
N ARG A 76 -11.31 -2.05 4.13
CA ARG A 76 -12.04 -2.48 5.34
C ARG A 76 -12.27 -1.34 6.33
N LEU A 77 -11.35 -0.38 6.38
CA LEU A 77 -11.47 0.81 7.23
C LEU A 77 -12.45 1.83 6.64
N TYR A 78 -12.39 2.08 5.33
CA TYR A 78 -13.13 3.16 4.67
C TYR A 78 -14.56 2.76 4.26
N THR A 79 -14.79 1.51 3.87
CA THR A 79 -16.10 1.01 3.43
C THR A 79 -17.10 1.03 4.59
N GLY A 80 -18.17 1.83 4.42
CA GLY A 80 -19.20 2.05 5.43
C GLY A 80 -18.91 3.20 6.41
N CYS A 81 -17.90 4.04 6.16
CA CYS A 81 -17.58 5.21 7.00
C CYS A 81 -18.75 6.20 7.15
N CYS A 82 -19.52 6.43 6.07
CA CYS A 82 -20.68 7.33 6.10
C CYS A 82 -21.91 6.72 6.82
N LEU A 83 -21.94 5.40 7.02
CA LEU A 83 -23.01 4.72 7.76
C LEU A 83 -22.73 4.77 9.27
N ASN A 84 -21.46 4.62 9.66
CA ASN A 84 -21.06 4.63 11.05
C ASN A 84 -19.64 5.22 11.21
N PRO A 85 -19.50 6.54 11.44
CA PRO A 85 -18.18 7.20 11.55
C PRO A 85 -17.38 6.72 12.76
N MET A 86 -18.05 6.12 13.76
CA MET A 86 -17.42 5.55 14.95
C MET A 86 -16.65 4.24 14.66
N LYS A 87 -16.83 3.65 13.46
CA LYS A 87 -16.11 2.46 13.00
C LYS A 87 -14.63 2.74 12.73
N LEU A 88 -14.28 3.96 12.30
CA LEU A 88 -12.89 4.36 12.06
C LEU A 88 -12.16 4.59 13.39
N CYS A 89 -12.73 5.42 14.26
CA CYS A 89 -12.15 5.71 15.57
C CYS A 89 -13.24 5.65 16.66
N PRO A 90 -13.31 4.58 17.47
CA PRO A 90 -14.18 4.53 18.64
C PRO A 90 -13.83 5.67 19.60
N ARG A 91 -14.84 6.28 20.25
CA ARG A 91 -14.67 7.34 21.25
C ARG A 91 -13.62 6.91 22.30
N GLY A 92 -12.54 7.69 22.43
CA GLY A 92 -11.49 7.46 23.42
C GLY A 92 -10.26 6.66 22.96
N ASN A 93 -10.18 6.17 21.71
CA ASN A 93 -9.03 5.36 21.24
C ASN A 93 -8.32 5.93 19.99
N CYS A 94 -7.98 7.23 20.00
CA CYS A 94 -7.26 7.90 18.92
C CYS A 94 -5.91 7.22 18.59
N CYS A 95 -5.20 6.73 19.61
CA CYS A 95 -3.94 5.99 19.45
C CYS A 95 -4.08 4.65 18.70
N GLY A 96 -5.25 4.00 18.80
CA GLY A 96 -5.54 2.79 18.02
C GLY A 96 -5.74 3.13 16.55
N CYS A 97 -6.50 4.19 16.28
CA CYS A 97 -6.80 4.68 14.93
C CYS A 97 -5.52 5.08 14.17
N SER A 98 -4.64 5.87 14.81
CA SER A 98 -3.36 6.27 14.23
C SER A 98 -2.43 5.07 13.96
N ARG A 99 -2.41 4.08 14.85
CA ARG A 99 -1.61 2.85 14.64
C ARG A 99 -2.06 2.06 13.42
N VAL A 100 -3.36 1.96 13.17
CA VAL A 100 -3.89 1.27 11.98
C VAL A 100 -3.51 2.03 10.72
N LEU A 101 -3.68 3.36 10.71
CA LEU A 101 -3.32 4.19 9.57
C LEU A 101 -1.82 4.12 9.27
N ILE A 102 -0.96 4.25 10.29
CA ILE A 102 0.50 4.10 10.13
C ILE A 102 0.83 2.71 9.56
N SER A 103 0.16 1.64 10.02
CA SER A 103 0.38 0.30 9.47
C SER A 103 -0.03 0.15 8.00
N ILE A 104 -1.02 0.91 7.53
CA ILE A 104 -1.44 0.93 6.12
C ILE A 104 -0.41 1.72 5.30
N LEU A 105 -0.04 2.91 5.76
CA LEU A 105 0.91 3.79 5.08
C LEU A 105 2.29 3.13 4.95
N THR A 106 2.80 2.53 6.02
CA THR A 106 4.08 1.79 6.00
C THR A 106 4.08 0.63 5.01
N GLY A 107 2.95 -0.05 4.82
CA GLY A 107 2.81 -1.07 3.78
C GLY A 107 2.82 -0.48 2.36
N ALA A 108 2.14 0.65 2.15
CA ALA A 108 2.09 1.33 0.85
C ALA A 108 3.42 1.99 0.45
N CYS A 109 4.26 2.37 1.42
CA CYS A 109 5.57 3.00 1.17
C CYS A 109 6.66 2.03 0.69
N VAL A 110 6.44 0.72 0.68
CA VAL A 110 7.47 -0.26 0.29
C VAL A 110 7.93 -0.05 -1.16
N ALA A 111 7.00 0.02 -2.11
CA ALA A 111 7.33 0.24 -3.52
C ALA A 111 7.96 1.62 -3.80
N PRO A 112 7.44 2.74 -3.26
CA PRO A 112 8.09 4.05 -3.35
C PRO A 112 9.54 4.07 -2.85
N VAL A 113 9.81 3.46 -1.69
CA VAL A 113 11.16 3.40 -1.12
C VAL A 113 12.11 2.60 -2.02
N MET A 114 11.64 1.47 -2.57
CA MET A 114 12.44 0.69 -3.53
C MET A 114 12.75 1.49 -4.79
N TRP A 115 11.76 2.17 -5.37
CA TRP A 115 11.95 3.05 -6.53
C TRP A 115 13.01 4.12 -6.26
N LEU A 116 12.85 4.88 -5.19
CA LEU A 116 13.77 5.95 -4.83
C LEU A 116 15.19 5.44 -4.62
N SER A 117 15.34 4.27 -3.99
CA SER A 117 16.64 3.63 -3.78
C SER A 117 17.32 3.31 -5.11
N VAL A 118 16.60 2.66 -6.04
CA VAL A 118 17.14 2.29 -7.35
C VAL A 118 17.47 3.53 -8.20
N ALA A 119 16.55 4.50 -8.25
CA ALA A 119 16.72 5.73 -9.01
C ALA A 119 17.93 6.55 -8.52
N LEU A 120 18.11 6.66 -7.20
CA LEU A 120 19.25 7.36 -6.60
C LEU A 120 20.57 6.61 -6.78
N LEU A 121 20.57 5.27 -6.76
CA LEU A 121 21.79 4.50 -7.05
C LEU A 121 22.24 4.66 -8.51
N ASN A 122 21.31 4.81 -9.46
CA ASN A 122 21.67 5.11 -10.84
C ASN A 122 22.21 6.55 -11.00
N GLY A 123 21.55 7.52 -10.36
CA GLY A 123 22.03 8.90 -10.19
C GLY A 123 21.60 9.91 -11.24
N THR A 124 21.10 9.47 -12.40
CA THR A 124 20.77 10.33 -13.55
C THR A 124 19.72 11.41 -13.26
N PHE A 125 18.66 11.06 -12.53
CA PHE A 125 17.60 12.03 -12.16
C PHE A 125 18.10 13.05 -11.14
N TYR A 126 18.94 12.60 -10.19
CA TYR A 126 19.54 13.46 -9.17
C TYR A 126 20.55 14.44 -9.78
N GLU A 127 21.43 13.96 -10.66
CA GLU A 127 22.40 14.78 -11.40
C GLU A 127 21.71 15.93 -12.15
N CYS A 128 20.63 15.65 -12.88
CA CYS A 128 19.85 16.70 -13.54
C CYS A 128 19.19 17.63 -12.54
N GLY A 129 18.55 17.10 -11.49
CA GLY A 129 17.84 17.90 -10.49
C GLY A 129 18.76 18.88 -9.76
N ILE A 130 19.89 18.39 -9.23
CA ILE A 130 20.81 19.20 -8.42
C ILE A 130 21.53 20.28 -9.25
N SER A 131 21.73 20.02 -10.55
CA SER A 131 22.34 21.00 -11.47
C SER A 131 21.50 22.27 -11.68
N GLY A 132 20.18 22.18 -11.46
CA GLY A 132 19.24 23.31 -11.55
C GLY A 132 18.96 23.99 -10.20
N LEU A 133 19.65 23.61 -9.12
CA LEU A 133 19.41 24.18 -7.80
C LEU A 133 19.95 25.61 -7.74
N ASP A 134 19.11 26.57 -7.31
CA ASP A 134 19.50 27.99 -7.22
C ASP A 134 19.93 28.43 -5.82
N ASN A 135 20.12 27.49 -4.89
CA ASN A 135 20.51 27.82 -3.53
C ASN A 135 22.02 28.10 -3.45
N ASN A 136 22.39 29.38 -3.26
CA ASN A 136 23.77 29.85 -3.16
C ASN A 136 24.64 29.00 -2.22
N LEU A 137 24.10 28.59 -1.07
CA LEU A 137 24.86 27.88 -0.05
C LEU A 137 25.24 26.46 -0.48
N VAL A 138 24.36 25.80 -1.22
CA VAL A 138 24.59 24.44 -1.74
C VAL A 138 25.47 24.49 -3.00
N VAL A 139 25.26 25.50 -3.85
CA VAL A 139 26.04 25.72 -5.08
C VAL A 139 27.50 26.10 -4.77
N ASP A 140 27.73 26.93 -3.74
CA ASP A 140 29.09 27.29 -3.31
C ASP A 140 29.86 26.10 -2.75
N LEU A 141 29.17 25.10 -2.19
CA LEU A 141 29.79 23.83 -1.77
C LEU A 141 30.29 23.03 -2.97
N PHE A 142 29.57 23.05 -4.10
CA PHE A 142 29.96 22.33 -5.31
C PHE A 142 31.06 23.04 -6.10
N CYS A 143 30.98 24.37 -6.17
CA CYS A 143 31.94 25.21 -6.90
C CYS A 143 33.02 25.80 -5.97
N LYS A 144 33.33 25.16 -4.84
CA LYS A 144 34.33 25.68 -3.88
C LYS A 144 35.69 25.80 -4.56
N ASN A 145 36.27 27.00 -4.53
CA ASN A 145 37.51 27.37 -5.24
C ASN A 145 37.42 27.32 -6.79
N LYS A 146 36.22 27.28 -7.37
CA LYS A 146 36.00 27.36 -8.82
C LYS A 146 35.59 28.77 -9.24
N THR A 147 35.74 29.07 -10.53
CA THR A 147 35.38 30.38 -11.09
C THR A 147 33.86 30.59 -11.09
N LEU A 148 33.42 31.86 -11.16
CA LEU A 148 32.00 32.25 -11.36
C LEU A 148 31.33 31.50 -12.53
N LYS A 149 32.14 31.09 -13.52
CA LYS A 149 31.75 30.26 -14.66
C LYS A 149 31.20 28.87 -14.27
N CYS A 150 31.66 28.28 -13.15
CA CYS A 150 31.13 27.02 -12.62
C CYS A 150 29.65 27.14 -12.27
N ARG A 151 29.26 28.26 -11.65
CA ARG A 151 27.90 28.52 -11.22
C ARG A 151 26.93 28.74 -12.37
N GLU A 152 27.38 29.42 -13.42
CA GLU A 152 26.57 29.69 -14.62
C GLU A 152 26.39 28.45 -15.49
N GLU A 153 27.42 27.62 -15.61
CA GLU A 153 27.42 26.45 -16.49
C GLU A 153 26.98 25.15 -15.79
N LEU A 154 26.70 25.18 -14.49
CA LEU A 154 26.31 24.00 -13.69
C LEU A 154 25.12 23.24 -14.30
N ALA A 155 24.09 23.98 -14.74
CA ALA A 155 22.89 23.41 -15.35
C ALA A 155 23.16 22.69 -16.69
N ARG A 156 24.32 22.92 -17.32
CA ARG A 156 24.71 22.27 -18.59
C ARG A 156 25.66 21.10 -18.39
N VAL A 157 26.15 20.87 -17.18
CA VAL A 157 27.06 19.76 -16.84
C VAL A 157 26.44 18.39 -17.18
N PRO A 158 25.17 18.08 -16.85
CA PRO A 158 24.57 16.76 -17.12
C PRO A 158 24.31 16.46 -18.59
N CYS A 159 24.42 17.45 -19.48
CA CYS A 159 24.01 17.33 -20.88
C CYS A 159 25.14 17.57 -21.89
N ASP A 160 26.39 17.49 -21.42
CA ASP A 160 27.60 17.55 -22.27
C ASP A 160 27.76 18.88 -23.06
N ARG A 161 27.02 19.94 -22.69
CA ARG A 161 27.03 21.26 -23.36
C ARG A 161 27.66 22.37 -22.51
N SER A 162 28.31 22.03 -21.40
CA SER A 162 28.96 23.03 -20.54
C SER A 162 30.25 23.56 -21.18
N LYS A 163 30.55 24.85 -20.94
CA LYS A 163 31.81 25.50 -21.36
C LYS A 163 32.97 25.30 -20.38
N LEU A 164 32.85 24.33 -19.47
CA LEU A 164 33.88 23.96 -18.49
C LEU A 164 34.92 23.05 -19.15
N SER A 165 36.12 22.92 -18.55
CA SER A 165 37.05 21.92 -19.05
C SER A 165 36.46 20.51 -18.89
N PRO A 166 36.84 19.54 -19.73
CA PRO A 166 36.36 18.16 -19.62
C PRO A 166 36.61 17.56 -18.23
N ASP A 167 37.76 17.86 -17.62
CA ASP A 167 38.14 17.37 -16.29
C ASP A 167 37.24 17.96 -15.21
N GLU A 168 37.00 19.27 -15.20
CA GLU A 168 36.14 19.92 -14.21
C GLU A 168 34.69 19.42 -14.27
N ARG A 169 34.21 19.18 -15.49
CA ARG A 169 32.89 18.62 -15.72
C ARG A 169 32.79 17.19 -15.19
N MET A 170 33.80 16.36 -15.44
CA MET A 170 33.84 14.99 -14.97
C MET A 170 33.88 14.94 -13.44
N ASP A 171 34.67 15.80 -12.79
CA ASP A 171 34.73 15.91 -11.34
C ASP A 171 33.37 16.26 -10.73
N LEU A 172 32.66 17.23 -11.33
CA LEU A 172 31.31 17.63 -10.88
C LEU A 172 30.30 16.49 -11.05
N LEU A 173 30.32 15.78 -12.18
CA LEU A 173 29.44 14.63 -12.43
C LEU A 173 29.71 13.49 -11.44
N LEU A 174 30.98 13.15 -11.21
CA LEU A 174 31.37 12.14 -10.23
C LEU A 174 30.92 12.51 -8.81
N MET A 175 31.04 13.78 -8.44
CA MET A 175 30.56 14.28 -7.16
C MET A 175 29.03 14.16 -7.03
N PHE A 176 28.26 14.60 -8.02
CA PHE A 176 26.79 14.48 -8.01
C PHE A 176 26.35 13.02 -7.92
N ARG A 177 27.01 12.14 -8.69
CA ARG A 177 26.73 10.71 -8.68
C ARG A 177 27.05 10.07 -7.34
N ALA A 178 28.19 10.40 -6.75
CA ALA A 178 28.58 9.92 -5.42
C ALA A 178 27.57 10.37 -4.35
N GLN A 179 27.13 11.64 -4.38
CA GLN A 179 26.10 12.11 -3.46
C GLN A 179 24.78 11.38 -3.63
N SER A 180 24.34 11.17 -4.88
CA SER A 180 23.13 10.41 -5.17
C SER A 180 23.21 8.98 -4.62
N GLN A 181 24.35 8.29 -4.82
CA GLN A 181 24.55 6.94 -4.34
C GLN A 181 24.62 6.86 -2.80
N ILE A 182 25.25 7.85 -2.14
CA ILE A 182 25.24 7.96 -0.68
C ILE A 182 23.82 8.13 -0.15
N LEU A 183 23.00 8.99 -0.77
CA LEU A 183 21.60 9.15 -0.43
C LEU A 183 20.79 7.86 -0.67
N GLY A 184 21.02 7.19 -1.80
CA GLY A 184 20.40 5.90 -2.12
C GLY A 184 20.69 4.84 -1.05
N TRP A 185 21.96 4.65 -0.68
CA TRP A 185 22.35 3.73 0.40
C TRP A 185 21.82 4.16 1.77
N SER A 186 21.77 5.45 2.06
CA SER A 186 21.21 5.97 3.30
C SER A 186 19.74 5.61 3.44
N ILE A 187 18.95 5.76 2.37
CA ILE A 187 17.54 5.35 2.35
C ILE A 187 17.41 3.84 2.60
N ILE A 188 18.21 3.01 1.94
CA ILE A 188 18.18 1.55 2.12
C ILE A 188 18.47 1.17 3.57
N ILE A 189 19.54 1.71 4.16
CA ILE A 189 19.97 1.42 5.54
C ILE A 189 18.89 1.87 6.53
N VAL A 190 18.38 3.10 6.39
CA VAL A 190 17.34 3.64 7.27
C VAL A 190 16.06 2.82 7.15
N ALA A 191 15.63 2.48 5.94
CA ALA A 191 14.43 1.66 5.73
C ALA A 191 14.57 0.27 6.34
N ALA A 192 15.72 -0.39 6.16
CA ALA A 192 16.00 -1.69 6.75
C ALA A 192 16.02 -1.64 8.29
N ALA A 193 16.68 -0.63 8.87
CA ALA A 193 16.74 -0.43 10.32
C ALA A 193 15.35 -0.14 10.91
N VAL A 194 14.59 0.79 10.32
CA VAL A 194 13.22 1.12 10.74
C VAL A 194 12.30 -0.10 10.59
N GLY A 195 12.41 -0.86 9.51
CA GLY A 195 11.64 -2.09 9.29
C GLY A 195 11.91 -3.15 10.35
N LEU A 196 13.19 -3.38 10.69
CA LEU A 196 13.59 -4.32 11.72
C LEU A 196 13.12 -3.87 13.11
N LEU A 197 13.41 -2.63 13.50
CA LEU A 197 13.00 -2.06 14.79
C LEU A 197 11.48 -2.06 14.94
N GLY A 198 10.75 -1.67 13.89
CA GLY A 198 9.28 -1.69 13.89
C GLY A 198 8.72 -3.11 14.04
N THR A 199 9.34 -4.10 13.40
CA THR A 199 8.94 -5.51 13.52
C THR A 199 9.24 -6.05 14.93
N CYS A 200 10.44 -5.79 15.46
CA CYS A 200 10.83 -6.17 16.82
C CYS A 200 9.87 -5.55 17.84
N TYR A 201 9.62 -4.24 17.74
CA TYR A 201 8.70 -3.53 18.62
C TYR A 201 7.28 -4.09 18.56
N LYS A 202 6.77 -4.36 17.36
CA LYS A 202 5.44 -4.96 17.17
C LYS A 202 5.35 -6.35 17.81
N ASN A 203 6.38 -7.17 17.65
CA ASN A 203 6.43 -8.51 18.23
C ASN A 203 6.58 -8.47 19.75
N CYS A 204 7.42 -7.58 20.30
CA CYS A 204 7.59 -7.40 21.75
C CYS A 204 6.32 -6.88 22.43
N ARG A 205 5.54 -6.01 21.78
CA ARG A 205 4.25 -5.52 22.30
C ARG A 205 3.07 -6.44 21.98
N SER A 206 3.30 -7.60 21.38
CA SER A 206 2.26 -8.58 21.10
C SER A 206 1.63 -9.06 22.41
N LYS A 207 0.30 -9.15 22.44
CA LYS A 207 -0.43 -9.71 23.60
C LYS A 207 -0.36 -11.23 23.68
N VAL A 208 0.09 -11.88 22.60
CA VAL A 208 0.13 -13.34 22.40
C VAL A 208 1.55 -13.82 22.09
N SER A 209 1.84 -15.09 22.38
CA SER A 209 3.12 -15.74 22.11
C SER A 209 3.34 -15.99 20.61
N TYR A 210 4.57 -16.30 20.21
CA TYR A 210 4.94 -16.53 18.80
C TYR A 210 4.16 -17.68 18.14
N LEU A 211 4.02 -18.82 18.83
CA LEU A 211 3.27 -19.97 18.31
C LEU A 211 1.79 -19.65 18.15
N GLN A 212 1.20 -18.99 19.15
CA GLN A 212 -0.21 -18.56 19.08
C GLN A 212 -0.43 -17.54 17.96
N LEU A 213 0.52 -16.61 17.75
CA LEU A 213 0.46 -15.65 16.63
C LEU A 213 0.57 -16.34 15.27
N THR A 214 1.39 -17.39 15.17
CA THR A 214 1.55 -18.18 13.95
C THR A 214 0.29 -18.96 13.63
N PHE A 215 -0.30 -19.61 14.64
CA PHE A 215 -1.60 -20.26 14.52
C PHE A 215 -2.68 -19.27 14.10
N TRP A 216 -2.73 -18.10 14.74
CA TRP A 216 -3.72 -17.06 14.44
C TRP A 216 -3.63 -16.60 12.97
N LYS A 217 -2.42 -16.36 12.44
CA LYS A 217 -2.25 -16.01 11.01
C LYS A 217 -2.82 -17.10 10.10
N ARG A 218 -2.52 -18.37 10.39
CA ARG A 218 -2.98 -19.52 9.60
C ARG A 218 -4.50 -19.71 9.69
N TYR A 219 -5.08 -19.50 10.86
CA TYR A 219 -6.53 -19.49 11.06
C TYR A 219 -7.19 -18.42 10.18
N MET A 220 -6.69 -17.17 10.21
CA MET A 220 -7.24 -16.09 9.39
C MET A 220 -7.16 -16.37 7.88
N GLU A 221 -6.07 -16.98 7.41
CA GLU A 221 -5.93 -17.39 6.01
C GLU A 221 -6.97 -18.45 5.63
N LYS A 222 -7.13 -19.48 6.46
CA LYS A 222 -8.11 -20.55 6.23
C LYS A 222 -9.56 -20.10 6.39
N GLU A 223 -9.84 -19.25 7.36
CA GLU A 223 -11.16 -18.63 7.52
C GLU A 223 -11.55 -17.87 6.25
N LYS A 224 -10.62 -17.10 5.66
CA LYS A 224 -10.87 -16.41 4.39
C LYS A 224 -11.15 -17.37 3.24
N GLU A 225 -10.30 -18.39 3.06
CA GLU A 225 -10.50 -19.38 1.98
C GLU A 225 -11.86 -20.08 2.10
N CYS A 226 -12.24 -20.50 3.32
CA CYS A 226 -13.54 -21.10 3.56
C CYS A 226 -14.68 -20.10 3.33
N PHE A 227 -14.54 -18.86 3.82
CA PHE A 227 -15.56 -17.82 3.63
C PHE A 227 -15.82 -17.56 2.14
N ASP A 228 -14.77 -17.42 1.34
CA ASP A 228 -14.90 -17.19 -0.11
C ASP A 228 -15.63 -18.36 -0.79
N ALA A 229 -15.27 -19.61 -0.47
CA ALA A 229 -15.94 -20.79 -1.01
C ALA A 229 -17.42 -20.91 -0.60
N PHE A 230 -17.73 -20.66 0.69
CA PHE A 230 -19.12 -20.67 1.18
C PHE A 230 -19.95 -19.53 0.57
N ALA A 231 -19.36 -18.33 0.41
CA ALA A 231 -20.03 -17.19 -0.19
C ALA A 231 -20.39 -17.47 -1.67
N GLU A 232 -19.47 -18.07 -2.41
CA GLU A 232 -19.70 -18.47 -3.81
C GLU A 232 -20.83 -19.50 -3.94
N GLU A 233 -20.84 -20.53 -3.08
CA GLU A 233 -21.88 -21.56 -3.07
C GLU A 233 -23.26 -20.94 -2.77
N TYR A 234 -23.35 -20.08 -1.75
CA TYR A 234 -24.60 -19.42 -1.37
C TYR A 234 -25.08 -18.43 -2.43
N ALA A 235 -24.17 -17.69 -3.07
CA ALA A 235 -24.50 -16.80 -4.18
C ALA A 235 -25.06 -17.59 -5.37
N THR A 236 -24.46 -18.74 -5.69
CA THR A 236 -24.93 -19.63 -6.77
C THR A 236 -26.32 -20.18 -6.49
N LYS A 237 -26.59 -20.62 -5.25
CA LYS A 237 -27.92 -21.09 -4.83
C LYS A 237 -28.97 -19.98 -4.93
N LEU A 238 -28.64 -18.77 -4.48
CA LEU A 238 -29.53 -17.61 -4.55
C LEU A 238 -29.85 -17.23 -6.00
N ALA A 239 -28.83 -17.18 -6.87
CA ALA A 239 -29.00 -16.88 -8.28
C ALA A 239 -29.89 -17.91 -8.97
N LYS A 240 -29.62 -19.20 -8.77
CA LYS A 240 -30.42 -20.30 -9.34
C LYS A 240 -31.88 -20.23 -8.91
N ARG A 241 -32.15 -20.08 -7.60
CA ARG A 241 -33.51 -19.94 -7.07
C ARG A 241 -34.27 -18.78 -7.71
N ASN A 242 -33.62 -17.62 -7.82
CA ASN A 242 -34.25 -16.43 -8.40
C ASN A 242 -34.56 -16.62 -9.89
N LEU A 243 -33.65 -17.23 -10.66
CA LEU A 243 -33.86 -17.53 -12.07
C LEU A 243 -35.00 -18.54 -12.27
N GLU A 244 -35.03 -19.62 -11.48
CA GLU A 244 -36.12 -20.60 -11.53
C GLU A 244 -37.47 -19.96 -11.22
N SER A 245 -37.55 -19.16 -10.15
CA SER A 245 -38.78 -18.46 -9.77
C SER A 245 -39.26 -17.49 -10.86
N PHE A 246 -38.32 -16.78 -11.51
CA PHE A 246 -38.62 -15.85 -12.60
C PHE A 246 -39.11 -16.56 -13.87
N PHE A 247 -38.40 -17.58 -14.35
CA PHE A 247 -38.77 -18.27 -15.59
C PHE A 247 -39.99 -19.18 -15.44
N GLU A 248 -40.24 -19.73 -14.24
CA GLU A 248 -41.43 -20.54 -13.96
C GLU A 248 -42.62 -19.74 -13.44
N ASN A 249 -42.47 -18.41 -13.25
CA ASN A 249 -43.47 -17.51 -12.69
C ASN A 249 -44.05 -18.00 -11.34
N LYS A 250 -43.16 -18.38 -10.41
CA LYS A 250 -43.49 -18.89 -9.07
C LYS A 250 -42.98 -17.95 -7.98
N GLU A 251 -43.64 -17.95 -6.84
CA GLU A 251 -43.12 -17.25 -5.66
C GLU A 251 -41.81 -17.90 -5.16
N PRO A 252 -40.80 -17.09 -4.79
CA PRO A 252 -39.49 -17.61 -4.41
C PRO A 252 -39.51 -18.25 -3.01
N VAL A 253 -38.88 -19.42 -2.90
CA VAL A 253 -38.73 -20.11 -1.61
C VAL A 253 -37.89 -19.26 -0.63
N PRO A 254 -38.32 -19.07 0.63
CA PRO A 254 -37.55 -18.33 1.63
C PRO A 254 -36.17 -18.94 1.85
N MET A 255 -35.12 -18.11 1.76
CA MET A 255 -33.74 -18.50 2.04
C MET A 255 -33.21 -17.60 3.15
N PRO A 256 -32.77 -18.15 4.30
CA PRO A 256 -32.32 -17.34 5.42
C PRO A 256 -30.96 -16.70 5.08
N PHE A 257 -30.86 -15.40 5.32
CA PHE A 257 -29.60 -14.64 5.22
C PHE A 257 -29.29 -13.96 6.56
N PRO A 258 -28.00 -13.76 6.88
CA PRO A 258 -27.63 -12.87 7.96
C PRO A 258 -28.18 -11.46 7.71
N ASN A 259 -28.68 -10.81 8.75
CA ASN A 259 -29.20 -9.46 8.66
C ASN A 259 -28.06 -8.43 8.42
N HIS A 260 -28.42 -7.20 8.04
CA HIS A 260 -27.44 -6.14 7.77
C HIS A 260 -26.51 -5.85 8.97
N ARG A 261 -27.03 -5.88 10.20
CA ARG A 261 -26.24 -5.65 11.41
C ARG A 261 -25.15 -6.71 11.59
N ALA A 262 -25.45 -7.98 11.32
CA ALA A 262 -24.48 -9.07 11.37
C ALA A 262 -23.33 -8.84 10.38
N TRP A 263 -23.65 -8.40 9.14
CA TRP A 263 -22.65 -8.06 8.13
C TRP A 263 -21.77 -6.86 8.53
N GLU A 264 -22.36 -5.83 9.12
CA GLU A 264 -21.63 -4.66 9.62
C GLU A 264 -20.67 -5.03 10.75
N GLU A 265 -21.12 -5.84 11.71
CA GLU A 265 -20.32 -6.28 12.86
C GLU A 265 -19.10 -7.09 12.44
N ILE A 266 -19.26 -8.12 11.59
CA ILE A 266 -18.13 -8.94 11.14
C ILE A 266 -17.14 -8.17 10.27
N SER A 267 -17.57 -7.03 9.71
CA SER A 267 -16.75 -6.13 8.90
C SER A 267 -15.97 -5.09 9.72
N ALA A 268 -16.06 -5.11 11.06
CA ALA A 268 -15.31 -4.20 11.91
C ALA A 268 -13.78 -4.46 11.86
N TYR A 269 -12.98 -3.56 12.43
CA TYR A 269 -11.55 -3.80 12.59
C TYR A 269 -11.29 -4.65 13.84
N TYR A 270 -10.67 -5.82 13.67
CA TYR A 270 -10.39 -6.71 14.80
C TYR A 270 -9.22 -6.20 15.66
N SER A 271 -9.46 -6.10 16.98
CA SER A 271 -8.42 -5.96 17.98
C SER A 271 -8.46 -7.13 18.97
N PHE A 272 -7.30 -7.77 19.19
CA PHE A 272 -7.17 -8.86 20.14
C PHE A 272 -7.34 -8.39 21.60
N SER A 273 -8.21 -9.07 22.34
CA SER A 273 -8.37 -8.93 23.79
C SER A 273 -8.01 -10.24 24.47
N ARG A 274 -7.33 -10.19 25.62
CA ARG A 274 -6.98 -11.41 26.39
C ARG A 274 -8.21 -12.04 27.08
N SER A 275 -9.27 -11.26 27.27
CA SER A 275 -10.51 -11.70 27.93
C SER A 275 -11.38 -12.60 27.06
N GLU A 276 -11.22 -12.55 25.74
CA GLU A 276 -11.99 -13.34 24.76
C GLU A 276 -10.99 -14.00 23.80
N GLN A 277 -10.81 -15.32 23.88
CA GLN A 277 -9.86 -16.08 23.05
C GLN A 277 -10.36 -16.27 21.60
N CYS A 278 -10.99 -15.28 21.00
CA CYS A 278 -11.44 -15.32 19.61
C CYS A 278 -10.31 -14.85 18.69
N TYR A 279 -10.07 -15.50 17.56
CA TYR A 279 -9.04 -15.16 16.58
C TYR A 279 -9.56 -14.25 15.45
N SER A 280 -10.87 -14.18 15.24
CA SER A 280 -11.51 -13.29 14.27
C SER A 280 -12.76 -12.62 14.86
N ILE A 281 -13.29 -11.61 14.15
CA ILE A 281 -14.59 -11.02 14.54
C ILE A 281 -15.72 -11.97 14.22
N LEU A 282 -15.61 -12.75 13.15
CA LEU A 282 -16.60 -13.76 12.80
C LEU A 282 -16.69 -14.82 13.90
N GLN A 283 -15.56 -15.32 14.40
CA GLN A 283 -15.52 -16.21 15.56
C GLN A 283 -16.15 -15.56 16.79
N ARG A 284 -15.77 -14.31 17.10
CA ARG A 284 -16.37 -13.56 18.22
C ARG A 284 -17.87 -13.40 18.06
N TYR A 285 -18.37 -13.15 16.85
CA TYR A 285 -19.80 -13.04 16.55
C TYR A 285 -20.52 -14.39 16.70
N VAL A 286 -19.82 -15.51 16.47
CA VAL A 286 -20.36 -16.87 16.63
C VAL A 286 -20.40 -17.33 18.07
N GLU A 287 -19.37 -17.03 18.85
CA GLU A 287 -19.19 -17.52 20.22
C GLU A 287 -19.88 -16.63 21.28
N ARG A 288 -20.47 -15.50 20.90
CA ARG A 288 -21.22 -14.64 21.84
C ARG A 288 -22.50 -15.33 22.34
N PRO A 289 -22.73 -15.36 23.67
CA PRO A 289 -23.90 -16.03 24.26
C PRO A 289 -25.25 -15.34 23.95
N ASP A 290 -25.29 -14.03 23.70
CA ASP A 290 -26.52 -13.26 23.40
C ASP A 290 -26.84 -13.18 21.89
N ARG A 291 -26.93 -14.32 21.21
CA ARG A 291 -27.44 -14.35 19.82
C ARG A 291 -28.97 -14.21 19.82
N ASN A 292 -29.45 -12.97 19.76
CA ASN A 292 -30.86 -12.68 19.44
C ASN A 292 -31.16 -13.14 18.00
N TYR A 293 -31.68 -14.36 17.84
CA TYR A 293 -32.38 -14.85 16.63
C TYR A 293 -33.77 -14.17 16.45
N LEU A 294 -33.92 -12.92 16.88
CA LEU A 294 -35.15 -12.18 16.62
C LEU A 294 -35.12 -11.76 15.15
N LEU A 295 -35.78 -12.59 14.36
CA LEU A 295 -36.27 -12.31 13.03
C LEU A 295 -37.14 -11.05 13.15
N GLU A 296 -36.51 -9.88 13.05
CA GLU A 296 -37.19 -8.59 13.04
C GLU A 296 -37.93 -8.53 11.70
N LYS A 297 -39.15 -9.06 11.69
CA LYS A 297 -40.15 -8.77 10.65
C LYS A 297 -40.45 -7.29 10.77
N THR A 298 -39.63 -6.45 10.17
CA THR A 298 -40.01 -5.06 9.91
C THR A 298 -40.96 -5.11 8.72
N PRO A 299 -42.26 -4.76 8.87
CA PRO A 299 -43.08 -4.50 7.70
C PRO A 299 -42.47 -3.28 7.01
N VAL A 300 -42.12 -3.44 5.74
CA VAL A 300 -41.83 -2.31 4.86
C VAL A 300 -43.07 -1.42 4.92
N LEU A 301 -42.92 -0.23 5.52
CA LEU A 301 -43.90 0.85 5.41
C LEU A 301 -44.05 1.14 3.91
N ASP A 302 -45.20 0.74 3.39
CA ASP A 302 -45.73 1.12 2.08
C ASP A 302 -46.02 2.62 2.11
N PRO A 303 -45.29 3.47 1.37
CA PRO A 303 -45.56 4.89 1.33
C PRO A 303 -46.34 5.26 0.08
N GLU A 304 -47.36 4.50 -0.32
CA GLU A 304 -48.34 4.97 -1.31
C GLU A 304 -49.78 4.60 -0.94
N ARG A 305 -50.39 5.41 -0.08
CA ARG A 305 -51.83 5.65 -0.16
C ARG A 305 -52.20 7.01 0.38
N GLY A 306 -52.28 7.97 -0.53
CA GLY A 306 -52.72 9.31 -0.20
C GLY A 306 -52.77 10.24 -1.39
N THR A 307 -53.54 9.90 -2.43
CA THR A 307 -54.36 10.85 -3.21
C THR A 307 -55.13 10.14 -4.33
N GLU A 308 -56.41 9.84 -4.09
CA GLU A 308 -57.47 9.95 -5.12
C GLU A 308 -58.76 10.44 -4.42
N ILE A 309 -58.97 11.75 -4.55
CA ILE A 309 -60.20 12.46 -4.91
C ILE A 309 -61.54 11.85 -4.43
N ASN A 310 -62.20 12.59 -3.53
CA ASN A 310 -63.56 13.11 -3.74
C ASN A 310 -63.72 14.44 -2.99
#